data_AF-A0A2Z6NLM7-F1
#
_entry.id   AF-A0A2Z6NLM7-F1
#
_cell.length_a   1.000
_cell.length_b   1.000
_cell.length_c   1.000
_cell.angle_alpha   90.00
_cell.angle_beta   90.00
_cell.angle_gamma   90.00
#
_symmetry.space_group_name_H-M   'P 1'
#
loop_
_entity.id
_entity.type
_entity.pdbx_description
1 polymer ?
#
loop_
_entity_poly.entity_id
_entity_poly.type
_entity_poly.pdbx_seq_one_letter_code
_entity_poly.pdbx_strand_id
1 'polypeptide(L)'
;MPDMSRGCVLCNNLMENSVHSFIHCSFAAKVWYAVFKWFKVVCILTPDLFTLFTYLNGFGFGSKVRKGILVIWDAAIWSLWRWHS
;
A
#
# COMPACT_ATOMS: atom_id res chain seq x y z
N MET A 1 -19.63 2.88 -25.69
CA MET A 1 -18.46 1.98 -25.84
C MET A 1 -18.10 1.53 -24.43
N PRO A 2 -18.10 0.23 -24.08
CA PRO A 2 -17.66 -0.17 -22.75
C PRO A 2 -16.13 -0.05 -22.74
N ASP A 3 -15.64 0.79 -21.82
CA ASP A 3 -14.26 0.80 -21.39
C ASP A 3 -13.80 -0.65 -21.17
N MET A 4 -12.73 -1.09 -21.83
CA MET A 4 -12.06 -2.35 -21.49
C MET A 4 -11.40 -2.17 -20.12
N SER A 5 -12.21 -2.17 -19.08
CA SER A 5 -11.77 -2.10 -17.71
C SER A 5 -10.93 -3.35 -17.43
N ARG A 6 -9.61 -3.22 -17.53
CA ARG A 6 -8.67 -4.29 -17.16
C ARG A 6 -8.95 -4.62 -15.69
N GLY A 7 -9.37 -5.85 -15.43
CA GLY A 7 -9.52 -6.34 -14.06
C GLY A 7 -8.16 -6.33 -13.38
N CYS A 8 -8.13 -6.01 -12.08
CA CYS A 8 -6.89 -5.98 -11.31
C CYS A 8 -6.20 -7.34 -11.35
N VAL A 9 -4.95 -7.38 -11.82
CA VAL A 9 -4.16 -8.62 -11.95
C VAL A 9 -3.97 -9.34 -10.61
N LEU A 10 -4.03 -8.59 -9.50
CA LEU A 10 -3.77 -9.10 -8.15
C LEU A 10 -4.99 -9.75 -7.48
N CYS A 11 -6.19 -9.25 -7.74
CA CYS A 11 -7.41 -9.77 -7.10
C CYS A 11 -8.46 -10.31 -8.08
N ASN A 12 -8.33 -9.99 -9.37
CA ASN A 12 -9.23 -10.33 -10.46
C ASN A 12 -10.72 -9.98 -10.23
N ASN A 13 -11.02 -9.13 -9.25
CA ASN A 13 -12.39 -8.88 -8.76
C ASN A 13 -12.87 -7.45 -9.02
N LEU A 14 -11.96 -6.48 -9.06
CA LEU A 14 -12.28 -5.06 -9.21
C LEU A 14 -11.46 -4.45 -10.35
N MET A 15 -11.97 -3.35 -10.89
CA MET A 15 -11.29 -2.58 -11.93
C MET A 15 -9.93 -2.08 -11.41
N GLU A 16 -8.90 -2.28 -12.22
CA GLU A 16 -7.56 -1.80 -11.92
C GLU A 16 -7.53 -0.26 -11.94
N ASN A 17 -7.13 0.31 -10.81
CA ASN A 17 -6.77 1.71 -10.68
C ASN A 17 -5.64 1.79 -9.65
N SER A 18 -4.78 2.79 -9.73
CA SER A 18 -3.64 2.98 -8.83
C SER A 18 -4.04 2.83 -7.36
N VAL A 19 -5.14 3.45 -6.92
CA VAL A 19 -5.59 3.33 -5.52
C VAL A 19 -6.00 1.90 -5.17
N HIS A 20 -6.68 1.20 -6.09
CA HIS A 20 -7.04 -0.19 -5.88
C HIS A 20 -5.77 -1.07 -5.83
N SER A 21 -4.92 -1.04 -6.85
CA SER A 21 -3.75 -1.92 -6.94
C SER A 21 -2.74 -1.69 -5.81
N PHE A 22 -2.63 -0.46 -5.29
CA PHE A 22 -1.68 -0.15 -4.22
C PHE A 22 -2.27 -0.15 -2.80
N ILE A 23 -3.58 -0.02 -2.61
CA ILE A 23 -4.18 0.07 -1.26
C ILE A 23 -5.32 -0.92 -1.07
N HIS A 24 -6.39 -0.77 -1.86
CA HIS A 24 -7.67 -1.46 -1.59
C HIS A 24 -7.77 -2.87 -2.16
N CYS A 25 -6.83 -3.27 -3.01
CA CYS A 25 -6.72 -4.63 -3.49
C CYS A 25 -6.53 -5.56 -2.29
N SER A 26 -7.23 -6.70 -2.25
CA SER A 26 -7.10 -7.67 -1.17
C SER A 26 -5.67 -8.14 -0.95
N PHE A 27 -4.84 -8.15 -2.01
CA PHE A 27 -3.41 -8.42 -1.89
C PHE A 27 -2.66 -7.25 -1.26
N ALA A 28 -2.84 -6.03 -1.78
CA ALA A 28 -2.20 -4.84 -1.25
C ALA A 28 -2.56 -4.56 0.21
N ALA A 29 -3.83 -4.71 0.55
CA ALA A 29 -4.34 -4.62 1.92
C ALA A 29 -3.59 -5.58 2.85
N LYS A 30 -3.38 -6.85 2.45
CA LYS A 30 -2.62 -7.82 3.26
C LYS A 30 -1.17 -7.38 3.49
N VAL A 31 -0.52 -6.81 2.48
CA VAL A 31 0.84 -6.26 2.60
C VAL A 31 0.86 -5.14 3.64
N TRP A 32 -0.06 -4.17 3.54
CA TRP A 32 -0.14 -3.08 4.51
C TRP A 32 -0.48 -3.58 5.92
N TYR A 33 -1.44 -4.49 6.08
CA TYR A 33 -1.73 -5.08 7.39
C TYR A 33 -0.49 -5.76 8.00
N ALA A 34 0.32 -6.45 7.21
CA ALA A 34 1.56 -7.06 7.68
C ALA A 34 2.59 -6.01 8.12
N VAL A 35 2.76 -4.93 7.33
CA VAL A 35 3.67 -3.81 7.66
C VAL A 35 3.24 -3.12 8.97
N PHE A 36 1.97 -2.73 9.10
CA PHE A 36 1.47 -2.07 10.30
C PHE A 36 1.50 -3.00 11.54
N LYS A 37 1.36 -4.31 11.34
CA LYS A 37 1.55 -5.31 12.41
C LYS A 37 2.96 -5.30 12.98
N TRP A 38 4.00 -4.99 12.20
CA TRP A 38 5.37 -4.82 12.72
C TRP A 38 5.45 -3.68 13.74
N PHE A 39 4.68 -2.62 13.52
CA PHE A 39 4.57 -1.48 14.43
C PHE A 39 3.57 -1.70 15.57
N LYS A 40 2.91 -2.86 15.63
CA LYS A 40 1.82 -3.18 16.59
C LYS A 40 0.63 -2.21 16.49
N VAL A 41 0.38 -1.66 15.31
CA VAL A 41 -0.73 -0.72 15.06
C VAL A 41 -1.77 -1.36 14.14
N VAL A 42 -3.04 -0.99 14.32
CA VAL A 42 -4.12 -1.36 13.42
C VAL A 42 -4.04 -0.46 12.17
N CYS A 43 -3.87 -1.08 10.99
CA CYS A 43 -3.93 -0.36 9.73
C CYS A 43 -5.38 0.04 9.43
N ILE A 44 -5.61 1.33 9.18
CA ILE A 44 -6.84 1.84 8.56
C ILE A 44 -6.47 2.17 7.12
N LEU A 45 -7.01 1.43 6.16
CA LEU A 45 -6.74 1.67 4.74
C LEU A 45 -7.37 3.02 4.36
N THR A 46 -6.53 3.98 4.00
CA THR A 46 -6.91 5.34 3.64
C THR A 46 -7.35 5.42 2.18
N PRO A 47 -8.13 6.43 1.79
CA PRO A 47 -8.58 6.59 0.40
C PRO A 47 -7.45 6.93 -0.58
N ASP A 48 -6.28 7.34 -0.08
CA ASP A 48 -5.13 7.69 -0.90
C ASP A 48 -3.80 7.24 -0.28
N LEU A 49 -2.80 7.11 -1.16
CA LEU A 49 -1.46 6.59 -0.84
C LEU A 49 -0.68 7.55 0.05
N PHE A 50 -0.85 8.85 -0.17
CA PHE A 50 -0.08 9.86 0.55
C PHE A 50 -0.52 9.93 2.02
N THR A 51 -1.81 9.82 2.29
CA THR A 51 -2.36 9.73 3.65
C THR A 51 -1.85 8.47 4.35
N LEU A 52 -1.79 7.32 3.66
CA LEU A 52 -1.22 6.10 4.26
C LEU A 52 0.25 6.31 4.66
N PHE A 53 1.01 6.98 3.80
CA PHE A 53 2.41 7.33 4.07
C PHE A 53 2.56 8.29 5.25
N THR A 54 1.74 9.33 5.35
CA THR A 54 1.82 10.27 6.47
C THR A 54 1.49 9.59 7.80
N TYR A 55 0.52 8.67 7.83
CA TYR A 55 0.27 7.83 9.00
C TYR A 55 1.48 6.98 9.35
N LEU A 56 2.07 6.27 8.38
CA LEU A 56 3.22 5.39 8.61
C LEU A 56 4.43 6.19 9.13
N ASN A 57 4.72 7.34 8.51
CA ASN A 57 5.81 8.23 8.90
C ASN A 57 5.58 8.87 10.29
N GLY A 58 4.32 9.06 10.68
CA GLY A 58 3.93 9.55 12.00
C GLY A 58 4.38 8.66 13.16
N PHE A 59 4.61 7.36 12.94
CA PHE A 59 5.15 6.45 13.97
C PHE A 59 6.67 6.61 14.20
N GLY A 60 7.37 7.36 13.33
CA GLY A 60 8.81 7.51 13.37
C GLY A 60 9.32 8.56 14.37
N PHE A 61 9.68 8.13 15.57
CA PHE A 61 10.42 8.96 16.53
C PHE A 61 11.94 8.81 16.32
N GLY A 62 12.59 9.87 15.85
CA GLY A 62 14.04 9.91 15.61
C GLY A 62 14.44 9.69 14.14
N SER A 63 15.58 10.27 13.75
CA SER A 63 16.03 10.33 12.35
C SER A 63 16.35 8.97 11.74
N LYS A 64 16.85 8.02 12.52
CA LYS A 64 17.13 6.64 12.07
C LYS A 64 15.85 5.85 11.82
N VAL A 65 14.85 5.97 12.71
CA VAL A 65 13.56 5.29 12.58
C VAL A 65 12.81 5.78 11.36
N ARG A 66 12.81 7.10 11.12
CA ARG A 66 12.22 7.69 9.91
C ARG A 66 12.83 7.13 8.62
N LYS A 67 14.16 7.01 8.54
CA LYS A 67 14.82 6.38 7.39
C LYS A 67 14.40 4.93 7.19
N GLY A 68 14.25 4.17 8.28
CA GLY A 68 13.73 2.80 8.21
C GLY A 68 12.30 2.73 7.68
N ILE A 69 11.42 3.64 8.12
CA ILE A 69 10.05 3.74 7.61
C ILE A 69 10.03 4.08 6.11
N LEU A 70 10.89 4.99 5.65
CA LEU A 70 11.02 5.30 4.22
C LEU A 70 11.40 4.05 3.41
N VAL A 71 12.38 3.28 3.89
CA VAL A 71 12.79 2.03 3.22
C VAL A 71 11.66 1.02 3.18
N ILE A 72 10.91 0.86 4.28
CA ILE A 72 9.75 -0.04 4.32
C ILE A 72 8.67 0.42 3.33
N TRP A 73 8.40 1.71 3.27
CA TRP A 73 7.46 2.31 2.33
C TRP A 73 7.86 2.03 0.88
N ASP A 74 9.09 2.40 0.50
CA ASP A 74 9.60 2.22 -0.86
C ASP A 74 9.62 0.73 -1.23
N ALA A 75 10.03 -0.16 -0.33
CA ALA A 75 10.03 -1.60 -0.56
C ALA A 75 8.61 -2.16 -0.76
N ALA A 76 7.63 -1.70 0.02
CA ALA A 76 6.24 -2.12 -0.11
C ALA A 76 5.64 -1.66 -1.44
N ILE A 77 5.81 -0.39 -1.78
CA ILE A 77 5.34 0.20 -3.05
C ILE A 77 6.00 -0.50 -4.23
N TRP A 78 7.32 -0.67 -4.20
CA TRP A 78 8.05 -1.32 -5.28
C TRP A 78 7.65 -2.78 -5.46
N SER A 79 7.42 -3.50 -4.35
CA SER A 79 6.90 -4.86 -4.40
C SER A 79 5.53 -4.89 -5.07
N LEU A 80 4.58 -4.07 -4.61
CA LEU A 80 3.24 -3.99 -5.19
C LEU A 80 3.26 -3.60 -6.68
N TRP A 81 4.13 -2.66 -7.04
CA TRP A 81 4.30 -2.23 -8.43
C TRP A 81 4.86 -3.35 -9.32
N ARG A 82 5.84 -4.13 -8.82
CA ARG A 82 6.41 -5.27 -9.55
C ARG A 82 5.39 -6.36 -9.84
N TRP A 83 4.38 -6.54 -9.00
CA TRP A 83 3.31 -7.51 -9.28
C TRP A 83 2.24 -6.98 -10.26
N HIS A 84 2.22 -5.67 -10.52
CA HIS A 84 1.34 -5.03 -11.50
C HIS A 84 1.97 -4.97 -12.91
N SER A 85 3.31 -5.02 -13.03
CA SER A 85 4.03 -5.03 -14.33
C SER A 85 4.39 -6.44 -14.79
#